data_AF-A0A2D9Q8E3-F1
#
_entry.id   AF-A0A2D9Q8E3-F1
#
_cell.length_a   1.000
_cell.length_b   1.000
_cell.length_c   1.000
_cell.angle_alpha   90.00
_cell.angle_beta   90.00
_cell.angle_gamma   90.00
#
_symmetry.space_group_name_H-M   'P 1'
#
loop_
_entity.id
_entity.type
_entity.pdbx_description
1 polymer ?
#
loop_
_entity_poly.entity_id
_entity_poly.type
_entity_poly.pdbx_seq_one_letter_code
_entity_poly.pdbx_strand_id
1 'polypeptide(L)'
;MSIQQNLLAIIFVVCISTVSFSQSKPKATSTSKIDVVTVYEQVVREGYGTPFIYKRLASAYYFKGEYAKSVLWFNKFYAEIEDDNPELEKQYKMALKAVAFSASNVANDVIVK
;
A
#
# COMPACT_ATOMS: atom_id res chain seq x y z
N MET A 1 37.70 -34.65 -39.67
CA MET A 1 36.37 -34.97 -39.11
C MET A 1 36.20 -34.59 -37.63
N SER A 2 37.26 -34.22 -36.89
CA SER A 2 37.21 -33.92 -35.45
C SER A 2 36.71 -32.51 -35.09
N ILE A 3 36.87 -31.52 -35.96
CA ILE A 3 36.44 -30.12 -35.69
C ILE A 3 34.92 -29.94 -35.81
N GLN A 4 34.26 -30.62 -36.75
CA GLN A 4 32.80 -30.56 -36.89
C GLN A 4 32.06 -31.27 -35.74
N GLN A 5 32.66 -32.32 -35.18
CA GLN A 5 32.13 -33.01 -34.00
C GLN A 5 32.20 -32.13 -32.74
N ASN A 6 33.30 -31.39 -32.57
CA ASN A 6 33.45 -30.44 -31.46
C ASN A 6 32.49 -29.24 -31.59
N LEU A 7 32.20 -28.78 -32.81
CA LEU A 7 31.24 -27.71 -33.06
C LEU A 7 29.81 -28.14 -32.70
N LEU A 8 29.41 -29.36 -33.05
CA LEU A 8 28.11 -29.93 -32.66
C LEU A 8 27.98 -30.12 -31.14
N ALA A 9 29.06 -30.55 -30.47
CA ALA A 9 29.06 -30.75 -29.03
C ALA A 9 28.86 -29.43 -28.26
N ILE A 10 29.43 -28.32 -28.75
CA ILE A 10 29.29 -26.99 -28.13
C ILE A 10 27.86 -26.47 -28.27
N ILE A 11 27.21 -26.68 -29.43
CA ILE A 11 25.81 -26.28 -29.64
C ILE A 11 24.86 -27.02 -28.68
N PHE A 12 25.12 -28.30 -28.40
CA PHE A 12 24.28 -29.10 -27.52
C PHE A 12 24.32 -28.62 -26.05
N VAL A 13 25.48 -28.14 -25.57
CA VAL A 13 25.64 -27.65 -24.19
C VAL A 13 24.92 -26.31 -23.97
N VAL A 14 24.84 -25.44 -24.98
CA VAL A 14 24.15 -24.14 -24.88
C VAL A 14 22.62 -24.30 -24.79
N CYS A 15 22.06 -25.38 -25.34
CA CYS A 15 20.61 -25.62 -25.28
C CYS A 15 20.10 -26.00 -23.88
N ILE A 16 20.95 -26.62 -23.04
CA ILE A 16 20.53 -27.18 -21.74
C ILE A 16 20.44 -26.11 -20.64
N SER A 17 21.10 -24.96 -20.80
CA SER A 17 21.18 -23.90 -19.79
C SER A 17 19.98 -22.94 -19.73
N THR A 18 18.92 -23.14 -20.52
CA THR A 18 17.73 -22.28 -20.51
C THR A 18 16.59 -22.74 -19.60
N VAL A 19 16.78 -23.80 -18.81
CA VAL A 19 15.74 -24.26 -17.86
C VAL A 19 15.65 -23.32 -16.64
N SER A 20 14.66 -22.43 -16.67
CA SER A 20 14.33 -21.55 -15.55
C SER A 20 13.34 -22.23 -14.59
N PHE A 21 13.77 -22.54 -13.37
CA PHE A 21 12.87 -22.99 -12.30
C PHE A 21 12.15 -21.79 -11.68
N SER A 22 10.84 -21.68 -11.90
CA SER A 22 9.99 -20.69 -11.22
C SER A 22 9.70 -21.17 -9.80
N GLN A 23 10.20 -20.44 -8.79
CA GLN A 23 9.88 -20.72 -7.39
C GLN A 23 8.40 -20.38 -7.13
N SER A 24 7.55 -21.40 -6.91
CA SER A 24 6.22 -21.16 -6.36
C SER A 24 6.37 -20.74 -4.91
N LYS A 25 6.22 -19.45 -4.62
CA LYS A 25 6.20 -18.94 -3.24
C LYS A 25 5.10 -19.71 -2.48
N PRO A 26 5.37 -20.32 -1.30
CA PRO A 26 4.33 -20.95 -0.51
C PRO A 26 3.24 -19.92 -0.26
N LYS A 27 1.99 -20.29 -0.55
CA LYS A 27 0.80 -19.45 -0.33
C LYS A 27 0.76 -19.16 1.17
N ALA A 28 1.14 -17.95 1.56
CA ALA A 28 1.08 -17.52 2.94
C ALA A 28 -0.34 -17.83 3.43
N THR A 29 -0.44 -18.78 4.36
CA THR A 29 -1.67 -18.99 5.12
C THR A 29 -2.01 -17.63 5.67
N SER A 30 -3.17 -17.10 5.27
CA SER A 30 -3.67 -15.83 5.76
C SER A 30 -3.85 -15.99 7.27
N THR A 31 -2.81 -15.71 8.04
CA THR A 31 -2.97 -15.26 9.41
C THR A 31 -4.00 -14.17 9.30
N SER A 32 -5.12 -14.35 9.98
CA SER A 32 -6.17 -13.34 10.10
C SER A 32 -5.47 -12.04 10.50
N LYS A 33 -5.16 -11.18 9.53
CA LYS A 33 -4.48 -9.92 9.76
C LYS A 33 -5.44 -9.17 10.65
N ILE A 34 -5.11 -9.09 11.94
CA ILE A 34 -5.91 -8.33 12.90
C ILE A 34 -6.08 -6.96 12.27
N ASP A 35 -7.33 -6.59 12.01
CA ASP A 35 -7.60 -5.31 11.38
C ASP A 35 -7.34 -4.22 12.42
N VAL A 36 -6.14 -3.65 12.33
CA VAL A 36 -5.67 -2.58 13.21
C VAL A 36 -6.67 -1.42 13.25
N VAL A 37 -7.39 -1.20 12.13
CA VAL A 37 -8.46 -0.20 12.07
C VAL A 37 -9.55 -0.52 13.08
N THR A 38 -10.08 -1.74 13.07
CA THR A 38 -11.19 -2.13 13.94
C THR A 38 -10.84 -1.97 15.43
N VAL A 39 -9.64 -2.40 15.81
CA VAL A 39 -9.18 -2.29 17.21
C VAL A 39 -9.07 -0.83 17.61
N TYR A 40 -8.40 0.00 16.81
CA TYR A 40 -8.17 1.40 17.15
C TYR A 40 -9.43 2.26 17.06
N GLU A 41 -10.35 1.97 16.14
CA GLU A 41 -11.67 2.62 16.12
C GLU A 41 -12.44 2.35 17.41
N GLN A 42 -12.38 1.12 17.93
CA GLN A 42 -13.02 0.78 19.19
C GLN A 42 -12.39 1.57 20.35
N VAL A 43 -11.06 1.65 20.42
CA VAL A 43 -10.36 2.43 21.47
C VAL A 43 -10.76 3.91 21.43
N VAL A 44 -10.88 4.51 20.24
CA VAL A 44 -11.36 5.90 20.11
C VAL A 44 -12.83 6.02 20.53
N ARG A 45 -13.67 5.05 20.17
CA ARG A 45 -15.10 5.02 20.53
C ARG A 45 -15.31 4.92 22.04
N GLU A 46 -14.44 4.21 22.72
CA GLU A 46 -14.41 4.09 24.19
C GLU A 46 -13.87 5.36 24.87
N GLY A 47 -13.42 6.36 24.10
CA GLY A 47 -12.92 7.64 24.61
C GLY A 47 -11.42 7.67 24.90
N TYR A 48 -10.70 6.59 24.59
CA TYR A 48 -9.26 6.47 24.83
C TYR A 48 -8.43 6.84 23.59
N GLY A 49 -8.93 7.77 22.77
CA GLY A 49 -8.20 8.28 21.61
C GLY A 49 -6.93 9.03 22.04
N THR A 50 -5.83 8.77 21.34
CA THR A 50 -4.54 9.44 21.56
C THR A 50 -3.89 9.80 20.23
N PRO A 51 -2.94 10.74 20.19
CA PRO A 51 -2.20 11.07 18.96
C PRO A 51 -1.57 9.84 18.31
N PHE A 52 -1.05 8.91 19.11
CA PHE A 52 -0.52 7.65 18.61
C PHE A 52 -1.59 6.83 17.85
N ILE A 53 -2.78 6.71 18.42
CA ILE A 53 -3.89 5.96 17.81
C ILE A 53 -4.37 6.66 16.53
N TYR A 54 -4.52 8.00 16.55
CA TYR A 54 -4.94 8.75 15.37
C TYR A 54 -3.94 8.63 14.24
N LYS A 55 -2.63 8.72 14.53
CA LYS A 55 -1.58 8.46 13.53
C LYS A 55 -1.72 7.08 12.91
N ARG A 56 -1.94 6.05 13.72
CA ARG A 56 -2.07 4.67 13.22
C ARG A 56 -3.33 4.48 12.38
N LEU A 57 -4.46 5.05 12.79
CA LEU A 57 -5.69 5.04 12.01
C LEU A 57 -5.51 5.77 10.68
N ALA A 58 -4.90 6.95 10.69
CA ALA A 58 -4.65 7.76 9.51
C ALA A 58 -3.84 7.01 8.45
N SER A 59 -2.69 6.45 8.85
CA SER A 59 -1.86 5.63 7.95
C SER A 59 -2.55 4.34 7.53
N ALA A 60 -3.28 3.66 8.42
CA ALA A 60 -4.00 2.43 8.06
C ALA A 60 -5.06 2.69 6.97
N TYR A 61 -5.85 3.76 7.09
CA TYR A 61 -6.81 4.15 6.05
C TYR A 61 -6.14 4.63 4.77
N TYR A 62 -4.99 5.32 4.86
CA TYR A 62 -4.19 5.69 3.70
C TYR A 62 -3.80 4.45 2.88
N PHE A 63 -3.26 3.41 3.54
CA PHE A 63 -2.87 2.17 2.86
C PHE A 63 -4.06 1.33 2.37
N LYS A 64 -5.26 1.51 2.96
CA LYS A 64 -6.51 0.92 2.45
C LYS A 64 -7.10 1.69 1.26
N GLY A 65 -6.57 2.87 0.92
CA GLY A 65 -7.13 3.73 -0.13
C GLY A 65 -8.38 4.51 0.29
N GLU A 66 -8.76 4.46 1.57
CA GLU A 66 -9.90 5.20 2.11
C GLU A 66 -9.46 6.62 2.52
N TYR A 67 -9.08 7.43 1.53
CA TYR A 67 -8.41 8.71 1.75
C TYR A 67 -9.22 9.73 2.55
N ALA A 68 -10.56 9.72 2.44
CA ALA A 68 -11.42 10.62 3.22
C ALA A 68 -11.32 10.34 4.73
N LYS A 69 -11.33 9.06 5.13
CA LYS A 69 -11.14 8.67 6.53
C LYS A 69 -9.70 8.92 6.99
N SER A 70 -8.73 8.67 6.11
CA SER A 70 -7.33 8.99 6.40
C SER A 70 -7.14 10.47 6.76
N VAL A 71 -7.69 11.38 5.93
CA VAL A 71 -7.67 12.84 6.18
C VAL A 71 -8.33 13.19 7.51
N LEU A 72 -9.48 12.59 7.84
CA LEU A 72 -10.16 12.83 9.12
C LEU A 72 -9.25 12.53 10.32
N TRP A 73 -8.55 11.40 10.29
CA TRP A 73 -7.66 11.00 11.38
C TRP A 73 -6.36 11.80 11.40
N PHE A 74 -5.80 12.18 10.25
CA PHE A 74 -4.67 13.10 10.20
C PHE A 74 -5.02 14.46 10.81
N ASN A 75 -6.20 14.99 10.54
CA ASN A 75 -6.66 16.24 11.15
C ASN A 75 -6.73 16.13 12.68
N LYS A 76 -7.24 15.02 13.21
CA LYS A 76 -7.25 14.77 14.66
C LYS A 76 -5.84 14.65 15.23
N PHE A 77 -4.93 13.97 14.53
CA PHE A 77 -3.54 13.82 14.94
C PHE A 77 -2.82 15.18 15.02
N TYR A 78 -2.85 15.97 13.95
CA TYR A 78 -2.19 17.27 13.88
C TYR A 78 -2.87 18.37 14.70
N ALA A 79 -4.13 18.16 15.13
CA ALA A 79 -4.79 19.04 16.09
C ALA A 79 -4.28 18.86 17.53
N GLU A 80 -3.71 17.70 17.85
CA GLU A 80 -3.22 17.39 19.21
C GLU A 80 -1.70 17.53 19.34
N ILE A 81 -0.93 17.28 18.27
CA ILE A 81 0.53 17.31 18.29
C ILE A 81 1.06 17.88 16.98
N GLU A 82 2.10 18.71 17.08
CA GLU A 82 2.96 19.09 15.95
C GLU A 82 4.00 17.98 15.71
N ASP A 83 4.06 17.46 14.50
CA ASP A 83 4.94 16.34 14.13
C ASP A 83 5.63 16.65 12.80
N ASP A 84 6.97 16.70 12.84
CA ASP A 84 7.82 17.05 11.70
C ASP A 84 8.19 15.84 10.82
N ASN A 85 7.44 14.74 10.90
CA ASN A 85 7.75 13.56 10.10
C ASN A 85 7.39 13.78 8.62
N PRO A 86 8.39 13.82 7.71
CA PRO A 86 8.14 14.12 6.30
C PRO A 86 7.32 13.04 5.60
N GLU A 87 7.36 11.79 6.09
CA GLU A 87 6.56 10.70 5.52
C GLU A 87 5.08 10.85 5.85
N LEU A 88 4.74 11.22 7.09
CA LEU A 88 3.36 11.46 7.49
C LEU A 88 2.79 12.68 6.79
N GLU A 89 3.57 13.76 6.70
CA GLU A 89 3.15 14.96 5.98
C GLU A 89 2.87 14.63 4.50
N LYS A 90 3.74 13.82 3.87
CA LYS A 90 3.53 13.35 2.50
C LYS A 90 2.25 12.51 2.37
N GLN A 91 2.03 11.54 3.26
CA GLN A 91 0.81 10.71 3.26
C GLN A 91 -0.44 11.59 3.39
N TYR A 92 -0.40 12.57 4.29
CA TYR A 92 -1.51 13.50 4.51
C TYR A 92 -1.81 14.35 3.26
N LYS A 93 -0.79 14.98 2.66
CA LYS A 93 -0.94 15.75 1.40
C LYS A 93 -1.48 14.89 0.25
N MET A 94 -1.02 13.65 0.12
CA MET A 94 -1.51 12.71 -0.89
C MET A 94 -2.98 12.34 -0.66
N ALA A 95 -3.36 12.08 0.59
CA ALA A 95 -4.75 11.79 0.94
C ALA A 95 -5.67 12.99 0.64
N LEU A 96 -5.25 14.21 0.99
CA LEU A 96 -5.98 15.45 0.66
C LEU A 96 -6.17 15.60 -0.85
N LYS A 97 -5.11 15.41 -1.63
CA LYS A 97 -5.17 15.49 -3.09
C LYS A 97 -6.15 14.46 -3.68
N ALA A 98 -6.14 13.23 -3.18
CA ALA A 98 -7.04 12.18 -3.64
C ALA A 98 -8.51 12.51 -3.32
N VAL A 99 -8.79 13.05 -2.14
CA VAL A 99 -10.14 13.50 -1.76
C VAL A 99 -10.61 14.65 -2.66
N ALA A 100 -9.76 15.65 -2.89
CA ALA A 100 -10.09 16.77 -3.77
C ALA A 100 -10.37 16.32 -5.21
N PHE A 101 -9.55 15.43 -5.75
CA PHE A 101 -9.75 14.86 -7.08
C PHE A 101 -11.06 14.07 -7.19
N SER A 102 -11.41 13.29 -6.17
CA SER A 102 -12.68 12.57 -6.12
C SER A 102 -13.86 13.55 -6.13
N ALA A 103 -13.81 14.61 -5.32
CA ALA A 103 -14.86 15.62 -5.27
C ALA A 103 -15.05 16.37 -6.61
N SER A 104 -13.97 16.72 -7.30
CA SER A 104 -14.06 17.37 -8.61
C SER A 104 -14.67 16.47 -9.69
N ASN A 105 -14.38 15.17 -9.67
CA ASN A 105 -14.95 14.23 -10.64
C ASN A 105 -16.45 14.03 -10.42
N VAL A 106 -16.89 13.96 -9.16
CA VAL A 106 -18.32 13.88 -8.83
C VAL A 106 -19.06 15.13 -9.29
N ALA A 107 -18.49 16.33 -9.09
CA ALA A 107 -19.09 17.58 -9.57
C ALA A 107 -19.23 17.59 -11.10
N ASN A 108 -18.25 17.07 -11.83
CA ASN A 108 -18.31 16.97 -13.29
C ASN A 108 -19.37 15.96 -13.76
N ASP A 109 -19.57 14.84 -13.07
CA ASP A 109 -20.61 13.85 -13.42
C ASP A 109 -22.03 14.41 -13.24
N VAL A 110 -22.25 15.25 -12.23
CA VAL A 110 -23.56 15.89 -11.97
C VAL A 110 -23.90 16.95 -13.01
N ILE A 111 -22.91 17.65 -13.58
CA ILE A 111 -23.15 18.72 -14.57
C ILE A 111 -23.43 18.16 -15.98
N VAL A 112 -23.02 16.92 -16.26
CA VAL A 112 -23.13 16.31 -17.61
C VAL A 112 -24.42 15.48 -17.79
N LYS A 113 -25.29 15.44 -16.78
CA LYS A 113 -26.56 14.68 -16.80
C LYS A 113 -27.78 15.59 -16.87
#